data_AF-A0A1C4YI67-F1
#
_entry.id   AF-A0A1C4YI67-F1
#
_cell.length_a   1.000
_cell.length_b   1.000
_cell.length_c   1.000
_cell.angle_alpha   90.00
_cell.angle_beta   90.00
_cell.angle_gamma   90.00
#
_symmetry.space_group_name_H-M   'P 1'
#
loop_
_entity.id
_entity.type
_entity.pdbx_description
1 polymer ?
#
loop_
_entity_poly.entity_id
_entity_poly.type
_entity_poly.pdbx_seq_one_letter_code
_entity_poly.pdbx_strand_id
1 'polypeptide(L)'
;MLLADAGAVRPDGSRAHTGRPPPAWDGTPPPPDVDHRHGRLRDMVLEVALIDVLPGHEDAFAAAYAQGHPILAGTPGCRSVRMTRGIESPSRFVLLVEWDSVEAHEREFRGTERFERWRALIGPHFAGPPRVEHFVDVPA
;
A
#
# COMPACT_ATOMS: atom_id res chain seq x y z
N MET A 1 -59.63 3.14 -22.44
CA MET A 1 -59.07 2.94 -23.79
C MET A 1 -57.75 3.68 -23.85
N LEU A 2 -56.64 3.01 -23.57
CA LEU A 2 -55.44 2.97 -24.40
C LEU A 2 -54.48 1.95 -23.76
N LEU A 3 -53.88 1.16 -24.63
CA LEU A 3 -53.36 -0.18 -24.38
C LEU A 3 -52.04 -0.17 -23.60
N ALA A 4 -51.91 -1.13 -22.69
CA ALA A 4 -50.63 -1.59 -22.17
C ALA A 4 -49.86 -2.29 -23.29
N ASP A 5 -48.63 -1.85 -23.54
CA ASP A 5 -47.72 -2.46 -24.50
C ASP A 5 -47.17 -3.76 -23.89
N ALA A 6 -47.65 -4.90 -24.39
CA ALA A 6 -47.21 -6.22 -23.98
C ALA A 6 -45.93 -6.57 -24.75
N GLY A 7 -44.79 -6.50 -24.06
CA GLY A 7 -43.51 -7.00 -24.58
C GLY A 7 -43.62 -8.46 -25.02
N ALA A 8 -43.26 -8.74 -26.27
CA ALA A 8 -43.28 -10.07 -26.84
C ALA A 8 -42.29 -11.00 -26.10
N VAL A 9 -42.83 -12.04 -25.45
CA VAL A 9 -42.08 -13.11 -24.76
C VAL A 9 -41.86 -14.27 -25.72
N ARG A 10 -40.63 -14.79 -25.80
CA ARG A 10 -40.28 -16.00 -26.57
C ARG A 10 -40.75 -17.25 -25.82
N PRO A 11 -41.06 -18.35 -26.52
CA PRO A 11 -41.62 -19.57 -25.91
C PRO A 11 -40.68 -20.35 -24.97
N ASP A 12 -39.44 -19.88 -24.74
CA ASP A 12 -38.45 -20.53 -23.86
C ASP A 12 -38.23 -19.82 -22.51
N GLY A 13 -39.00 -18.77 -22.20
CA GLY A 13 -38.95 -18.07 -20.91
C GLY A 13 -37.70 -17.23 -20.66
N SER A 14 -36.83 -17.05 -21.65
CA SER A 14 -35.64 -16.19 -21.52
C SER A 14 -35.94 -14.73 -21.90
N ARG A 15 -35.52 -13.77 -21.07
CA ARG A 15 -35.56 -12.34 -21.42
C ARG A 15 -34.51 -12.05 -22.48
N ALA A 16 -34.90 -11.43 -23.59
CA ALA A 16 -33.95 -10.88 -24.56
C ALA A 16 -33.11 -9.80 -23.86
N HIS A 17 -31.82 -10.08 -23.69
CA HIS A 17 -30.83 -9.08 -23.31
C HIS A 17 -30.64 -8.15 -24.52
N THR A 18 -31.31 -7.00 -24.55
CA THR A 18 -30.93 -5.91 -25.45
C THR A 18 -29.66 -5.26 -24.89
N GLY A 19 -28.55 -5.98 -24.98
CA GLY A 19 -27.23 -5.44 -24.74
C GLY A 19 -26.96 -4.39 -25.83
N ARG A 20 -26.62 -3.17 -25.41
CA ARG A 20 -26.12 -2.13 -26.31
C ARG A 20 -24.98 -2.72 -27.15
N PRO A 21 -25.00 -2.60 -28.49
CA PRO A 21 -23.87 -3.07 -29.30
C PRO A 21 -22.60 -2.33 -28.85
N PRO A 22 -21.43 -3.00 -28.85
CA PRO A 22 -20.18 -2.32 -28.57
C PRO A 22 -20.00 -1.16 -29.55
N PRO A 23 -19.38 -0.04 -29.13
CA PRO A 23 -19.13 1.07 -30.02
C PRO A 23 -18.32 0.62 -31.24
N ALA A 24 -18.65 1.18 -32.40
CA ALA A 24 -17.88 0.98 -33.61
C ALA A 24 -16.42 1.38 -33.35
N TRP A 25 -15.50 0.50 -33.73
CA TRP A 25 -14.07 0.75 -33.68
C TRP A 25 -13.75 2.06 -34.43
N ASP A 26 -13.01 2.97 -33.79
CA ASP A 26 -12.84 4.36 -34.22
C ASP A 26 -11.54 4.63 -35.00
N GLY A 27 -10.77 3.59 -35.33
CA GLY A 27 -9.50 3.78 -36.04
C GLY A 27 -8.33 4.14 -35.15
N THR A 28 -8.54 4.41 -33.86
CA THR A 28 -7.48 4.82 -32.94
C THR A 28 -6.76 3.56 -32.45
N PRO A 29 -5.46 3.36 -32.78
CA PRO A 29 -4.73 2.25 -32.18
C PRO A 29 -4.81 2.40 -30.65
N PRO A 30 -5.03 1.31 -29.90
CA PRO A 30 -4.94 1.38 -28.45
C PRO A 30 -3.59 2.02 -28.09
N PRO A 31 -3.52 2.81 -26.99
CA PRO A 31 -2.25 3.34 -26.53
C PRO A 31 -1.23 2.21 -26.48
N PRO A 32 0.04 2.46 -26.85
CA PRO A 32 1.05 1.41 -26.92
C PRO A 32 1.00 0.61 -25.63
N ASP A 33 0.82 -0.69 -25.79
CA ASP A 33 0.70 -1.73 -24.76
C ASP A 33 1.29 -1.22 -23.44
N VAL A 34 0.41 -0.68 -22.56
CA VAL A 34 0.84 -0.34 -21.21
C VAL A 34 1.07 -1.69 -20.59
N ASP A 35 2.32 -2.13 -20.63
CA ASP A 35 2.69 -3.42 -20.13
C ASP A 35 2.38 -3.48 -18.63
N HIS A 36 1.18 -3.95 -18.31
CA HIS A 36 0.71 -4.15 -16.94
C HIS A 36 1.48 -5.27 -16.23
N ARG A 37 2.43 -5.94 -16.92
CA ARG A 37 3.36 -6.91 -16.33
C ARG A 37 4.69 -6.25 -15.93
N HIS A 38 5.05 -5.09 -16.50
CA HIS A 38 6.20 -4.29 -16.06
C HIS A 38 5.82 -3.10 -15.15
N GLY A 39 4.54 -2.70 -15.10
CA GLY A 39 4.03 -1.63 -14.23
C GLY A 39 3.82 -2.00 -12.76
N ARG A 40 4.12 -3.24 -12.32
CA ARG A 40 3.89 -3.67 -10.93
C ARG A 40 5.15 -3.70 -10.05
N LEU A 41 6.34 -3.60 -10.66
CA LEU A 41 7.62 -3.65 -9.95
C LEU A 41 8.41 -2.33 -10.02
N ARG A 42 8.01 -1.37 -10.88
CA ARG A 42 8.75 -0.11 -11.09
C ARG A 42 8.21 1.09 -10.29
N ASP A 43 7.03 0.97 -9.70
CA ASP A 43 6.38 2.06 -8.95
C ASP A 43 6.44 1.87 -7.42
N MET A 44 6.88 0.70 -6.95
CA MET A 44 7.05 0.41 -5.54
C MET A 44 8.23 1.21 -4.97
N VAL A 45 8.06 1.75 -3.76
CA VAL A 45 9.13 2.44 -3.05
C VAL A 45 9.47 1.73 -1.75
N LEU A 46 10.76 1.65 -1.44
CA LEU A 46 11.27 1.16 -0.18
C LEU A 46 11.49 2.34 0.77
N GLU A 47 10.68 2.44 1.82
CA GLU A 47 11.02 3.26 2.98
C GLU A 47 12.15 2.59 3.76
N VAL A 48 13.23 3.33 3.98
CA VAL A 48 14.30 2.97 4.91
C VAL A 48 14.29 3.97 6.05
N ALA A 49 13.96 3.49 7.24
CA ALA A 49 13.97 4.28 8.46
C ALA A 49 15.07 3.80 9.40
N LEU A 50 16.08 4.63 9.61
CA LEU A 50 17.13 4.42 10.59
C LEU A 50 16.66 4.97 11.94
N ILE A 51 16.59 4.09 12.93
CA ILE A 51 16.03 4.37 14.25
C ILE A 51 17.12 4.11 15.29
N ASP A 52 17.64 5.18 15.87
CA ASP A 52 18.50 5.08 17.06
C ASP A 52 17.62 5.09 18.32
N VAL A 53 17.77 4.07 19.16
CA VAL A 53 17.03 3.92 20.40
C VAL A 53 17.90 4.27 21.61
N LEU A 54 17.25 4.63 22.71
CA LEU A 54 17.92 4.87 23.99
C LEU A 54 18.65 3.60 24.45
N PRO A 55 19.91 3.68 24.93
CA PRO A 55 20.62 2.52 25.47
C PRO A 55 19.83 1.86 26.61
N GLY A 56 19.67 0.54 26.54
CA GLY A 56 18.88 -0.24 27.52
C GLY A 56 17.39 -0.32 27.19
N HIS A 57 16.90 0.37 26.15
CA HIS A 57 15.51 0.30 25.70
C HIS A 57 15.30 -0.68 24.54
N GLU A 58 16.32 -1.39 24.08
CA GLU A 58 16.29 -2.14 22.81
C GLU A 58 15.22 -3.23 22.79
N ASP A 59 15.14 -4.03 23.85
CA ASP A 59 14.17 -5.13 23.92
C ASP A 59 12.75 -4.61 24.15
N ALA A 60 12.61 -3.51 24.89
CA ALA A 60 11.33 -2.83 25.08
C ALA A 60 10.84 -2.19 23.76
N PHE A 61 11.74 -1.59 22.98
CA PHE A 61 11.45 -1.10 21.64
C PHE A 61 11.04 -2.24 20.71
N ALA A 62 11.74 -3.39 20.73
CA ALA A 62 11.37 -4.55 19.93
C ALA A 62 9.97 -5.08 20.30
N ALA A 63 9.63 -5.11 21.59
CA ALA A 63 8.30 -5.48 22.06
C ALA A 63 7.21 -4.45 21.67
N ALA A 64 7.52 -3.15 21.72
CA ALA A 64 6.63 -2.09 21.26
C ALA A 64 6.41 -2.13 19.74
N TYR A 65 7.47 -2.40 18.98
CA TYR A 65 7.39 -2.64 17.55
C TYR A 65 6.48 -3.83 17.23
N ALA A 66 6.63 -4.95 17.93
CA ALA A 66 5.77 -6.13 17.73
C ALA A 66 4.28 -5.81 17.93
N GLN A 67 3.96 -4.95 18.90
CA GLN A 67 2.60 -4.46 19.13
C GLN A 67 2.12 -3.49 18.03
N GLY A 68 3.01 -2.63 17.53
CA GLY A 68 2.70 -1.65 16.48
C GLY A 68 2.66 -2.22 15.07
N HIS A 69 3.33 -3.36 14.83
CA HIS A 69 3.48 -3.97 13.51
C HIS A 69 2.15 -4.13 12.75
N PRO A 70 1.05 -4.64 13.35
CA PRO A 70 -0.22 -4.78 12.66
C PRO A 70 -0.82 -3.46 12.16
N ILE A 71 -0.53 -2.33 12.83
CA ILE A 71 -0.99 -1.00 12.40
C ILE A 71 -0.33 -0.63 11.07
N LEU A 72 0.99 -0.79 11.01
CA LEU A 72 1.79 -0.46 9.83
C LEU A 72 1.48 -1.44 8.68
N ALA A 73 1.58 -2.75 8.95
CA ALA A 73 1.34 -3.80 7.96
C ALA A 73 -0.11 -3.83 7.42
N GLY A 74 -1.08 -3.37 8.22
CA GLY A 74 -2.48 -3.26 7.81
C GLY A 74 -2.84 -1.94 7.14
N THR A 75 -1.87 -1.05 6.90
CA THR A 75 -2.13 0.25 6.24
C THR A 75 -2.35 0.05 4.73
N PRO A 76 -3.38 0.66 4.12
CA PRO A 76 -3.55 0.63 2.67
C PRO A 76 -2.27 1.07 1.94
N GLY A 77 -1.87 0.31 0.94
CA GLY A 77 -0.64 0.54 0.19
C GLY A 77 0.65 0.05 0.86
N CYS A 78 0.61 -0.47 2.09
CA CYS A 78 1.73 -1.19 2.70
C CYS A 78 1.79 -2.61 2.12
N ARG A 79 2.96 -3.02 1.61
CA ARG A 79 3.17 -4.32 0.96
C ARG A 79 3.95 -5.28 1.83
N SER A 80 4.96 -4.77 2.54
CA SER A 80 5.75 -5.56 3.48
C SER A 80 6.34 -4.66 4.57
N VAL A 81 6.62 -5.25 5.73
CA VAL A 81 7.26 -4.58 6.87
C VAL A 81 8.33 -5.50 7.42
N ARG A 82 9.56 -4.98 7.59
CA ARG A 82 10.65 -5.71 8.23
C ARG A 82 11.45 -4.79 9.14
N MET A 83 11.63 -5.21 10.39
CA MET A 83 12.54 -4.54 11.34
C MET A 83 13.82 -5.36 11.49
N THR A 84 14.97 -4.71 11.46
CA THR A 84 16.27 -5.32 11.77
C THR A 84 16.95 -4.59 12.93
N ARG A 85 17.79 -5.32 13.65
CA ARG A 85 18.65 -4.79 14.71
C ARG A 85 20.10 -4.85 14.24
N GLY A 86 20.87 -3.80 14.46
CA GLY A 86 22.30 -3.75 14.16
C GLY A 86 23.08 -4.74 15.03
N ILE A 87 24.08 -5.39 14.44
CA ILE A 87 24.97 -6.30 15.18
C ILE A 87 26.11 -5.49 15.82
N GLU A 88 26.70 -4.58 15.06
CA GLU A 88 27.79 -3.68 15.49
C GLU A 88 27.28 -2.52 16.34
N SER A 89 25.99 -2.19 16.22
CA SER A 89 25.31 -1.15 17.00
C SER A 89 23.95 -1.67 17.46
N PRO A 90 23.88 -2.39 18.59
CA PRO A 90 22.65 -3.03 19.06
C PRO A 90 21.50 -2.07 19.36
N SER A 91 21.80 -0.80 19.62
CA SER A 91 20.81 0.28 19.84
C SER A 91 20.38 0.99 18.54
N ARG A 92 20.74 0.44 17.38
CA ARG A 92 20.32 0.94 16.06
C ARG A 92 19.46 -0.10 15.37
N PHE A 93 18.31 0.34 14.90
CA PHE A 93 17.36 -0.48 14.17
C PHE A 93 17.14 0.10 12.78
N VAL A 94 16.85 -0.77 11.81
CA VAL A 94 16.43 -0.37 10.47
C VAL A 94 15.05 -0.95 10.20
N LEU A 95 14.08 -0.06 10.03
CA LEU A 95 12.76 -0.41 9.54
C LEU A 95 12.75 -0.26 8.02
N LEU A 96 12.31 -1.33 7.35
CA LEU A 96 12.13 -1.41 5.91
C LEU A 96 10.66 -1.63 5.63
N VAL A 97 10.06 -0.75 4.84
CA VAL A 97 8.65 -0.86 4.45
C VAL A 97 8.53 -0.68 2.95
N GLU A 98 7.92 -1.66 2.29
CA GLU A 98 7.57 -1.51 0.89
C GLU A 98 6.19 -0.88 0.78
N TRP A 99 6.10 0.23 0.06
CA TRP A 99 4.86 0.94 -0.20
C TRP A 99 4.54 0.92 -1.70
N ASP A 100 3.25 0.98 -2.02
CA ASP A 100 2.77 1.20 -3.39
C ASP A 100 3.27 2.54 -3.97
N SER A 101 3.47 3.56 -3.13
CA SER A 101 4.07 4.85 -3.50
C SER A 101 4.47 5.67 -2.26
N VAL A 102 5.24 6.75 -2.44
CA VAL A 102 5.51 7.72 -1.33
C VAL A 102 4.21 8.34 -0.83
N GLU A 103 3.27 8.64 -1.72
CA GLU A 103 1.97 9.21 -1.36
C GLU A 103 1.15 8.26 -0.48
N ALA A 104 1.20 6.95 -0.72
CA ALA A 104 0.54 5.97 0.14
C ALA A 104 1.11 6.01 1.58
N HIS A 105 2.43 6.05 1.72
CA HIS A 105 3.06 6.24 3.04
C HIS A 105 2.66 7.58 3.69
N GLU A 106 2.63 8.67 2.93
CA GLU A 106 2.31 9.98 3.51
C GLU A 106 0.84 10.14 3.88
N ARG A 107 -0.08 9.75 3.00
CA ARG A 107 -1.53 9.99 3.18
C ARG A 107 -2.22 8.90 3.97
N GLU A 108 -1.90 7.63 3.71
CA GLU A 108 -2.61 6.50 4.33
C GLU A 108 -2.02 6.13 5.70
N PHE A 109 -0.75 6.49 5.93
CA PHE A 109 -0.07 6.30 7.21
C PHE A 109 0.18 7.63 7.94
N ARG A 110 1.16 8.43 7.50
CA ARG A 110 1.68 9.62 8.25
C ARG A 110 0.61 10.64 8.59
N GLY A 111 -0.32 10.89 7.66
CA GLY A 111 -1.43 11.84 7.81
C GLY A 111 -2.64 11.31 8.58
N THR A 112 -2.53 10.15 9.25
CA THR A 112 -3.68 9.49 9.91
C THR A 112 -3.40 9.14 11.37
N GLU A 113 -4.46 8.81 12.11
CA GLU A 113 -4.38 8.28 13.48
C GLU A 113 -3.57 6.97 13.59
N ARG A 114 -3.29 6.28 12.47
CA ARG A 114 -2.39 5.12 12.47
C ARG A 114 -0.98 5.53 12.87
N PHE A 115 -0.48 6.64 12.32
CA PHE A 115 0.84 7.15 12.64
C PHE A 115 0.92 7.62 14.09
N GLU A 116 -0.11 8.28 14.60
CA GLU A 116 -0.16 8.70 16.01
C GLU A 116 -0.08 7.50 16.96
N ARG A 117 -0.90 6.46 16.73
CA ARG A 117 -0.87 5.22 17.53
C ARG A 117 0.47 4.50 17.44
N TRP A 118 1.03 4.41 16.23
CA TRP A 118 2.36 3.87 16.01
C TRP A 118 3.44 4.64 16.78
N ARG A 119 3.45 5.97 16.66
CA ARG A 119 4.40 6.85 17.35
C ARG A 119 4.26 6.78 18.87
N ALA A 120 3.04 6.65 19.39
CA ALA A 120 2.80 6.50 20.81
C ALA A 120 3.42 5.20 21.37
N LEU A 121 3.39 4.11 20.58
CA LEU A 121 4.00 2.84 20.98
C LEU A 121 5.53 2.91 20.98
N ILE A 122 6.13 3.34 19.87
CA ILE A 122 7.59 3.20 19.71
C ILE A 122 8.39 4.46 20.04
N GLY A 123 7.77 5.63 19.98
CA GLY A 123 8.41 6.93 20.18
C GLY A 123 9.09 7.15 21.53
N PRO A 124 8.56 6.63 22.66
CA PRO A 124 9.23 6.73 23.95
C PRO A 124 10.61 6.08 24.02
N HIS A 125 10.97 5.22 23.05
CA HIS A 125 12.27 4.53 23.02
C HIS A 125 13.33 5.23 22.17
N PHE A 126 12.98 6.29 21.44
CA PHE A 126 13.89 6.93 20.50
C PHE A 126 14.95 7.78 21.21
N ALA A 127 16.21 7.63 20.80
CA ALA A 127 17.29 8.54 21.19
C ALA A 127 17.24 9.87 20.43
N GLY A 128 16.52 9.90 19.29
CA GLY A 128 16.26 11.08 18.49
C GLY A 128 15.27 10.79 17.37
N PRO A 129 14.89 11.80 16.56
CA PRO A 129 14.01 11.58 15.41
C PRO A 129 14.64 10.57 14.42
N PRO A 130 13.90 9.56 13.94
CA PRO A 130 14.40 8.65 12.91
C PRO A 130 14.75 9.37 11.62
N ARG A 131 15.79 8.90 10.94
CA ARG A 131 16.11 9.33 9.57
C ARG A 131 15.36 8.42 8.61
N VAL A 132 14.44 9.01 7.83
CA VAL A 132 13.57 8.25 6.91
C VAL A 132 13.75 8.76 5.49
N GLU A 133 13.94 7.84 4.56
CA GLU A 133 14.08 8.09 3.12
C GLU A 133 13.34 7.02 2.32
N HIS A 134 13.04 7.32 1.05
CA HIS A 134 12.42 6.39 0.11
C HIS A 134 13.36 6.12 -1.06
N PHE A 135 13.41 4.86 -1.48
CA PHE A 135 14.30 4.39 -2.53
C PHE A 135 13.52 3.58 -3.56
N VAL A 136 14.06 3.48 -4.76
CA VAL A 136 13.62 2.55 -5.81
C VAL A 136 14.74 1.56 -6.09
N ASP A 137 14.37 0.35 -6.50
CA ASP A 137 15.35 -0.65 -6.90
C ASP A 137 16.06 -0.22 -8.19
N VAL A 138 17.37 -0.39 -8.22
CA VAL A 138 18.17 -0.26 -9.44
C VAL A 138 18.41 -1.67 -9.98
N PRO A 139 17.90 -2.01 -11.18
CA PRO A 139 18.10 -3.34 -11.76
C PRO A 139 19.59 -3.60 -12.03
N ALA A 140 20.01 -4.85 -11.88
CA ALA A 140 21.36 -5.33 -12.20
C ALA A 140 21.53 -5.69 -13.68
#